data_AF-A0A6A5XPY8-F1
#
_entry.id   AF-A0A6A5XPY8-F1
#
_cell.length_a   1.000
_cell.length_b   1.000
_cell.length_c   1.000
_cell.angle_alpha   90.00
_cell.angle_beta   90.00
_cell.angle_gamma   90.00
#
_symmetry.space_group_name_H-M   'P 1'
#
loop_
_entity.id
_entity.type
_entity.pdbx_description
1 polymer ?
#
loop_
_entity_poly.entity_id
_entity_poly.type
_entity_poly.pdbx_seq_one_letter_code
_entity_poly.pdbx_strand_id
1 'polypeptide(L)'
;MEDDEQQSKRTKNTNSPDHGLQNERPSENPEPSKTLDTVSELLDFHDSPPHTMYTEDGHPSAILNYIHDRLQKQLEHNGIGERTSGKYRKLLFSKRSDISQNMHKALRPEVMDLFEAKELYDISRLYPLRICEEASAPSRAGIYLHAIVSPTEVRFYIGQTSSLSNRIKNHNTPSRWNSETLHYQVLQDARDNNWLDFFVVLADFDMPNDQSSNEDRLTINMLEMWMSTVFQSLPPKLLDDWLPKTVARRSCLGLNLSLPLSQGHIDAAKEWIHFKDSKDPMLQEYYTWRVSQALRNLEAVRFWRGNLARQRALHGEPAIVTTYKNTNNKGSKFVRKVIKLRDIHLTIPPTLDVDPSTAKVLYDLRTDAHPQRAAKRSLPTDPAMCLGIKLTAKTSHGTVITHWLRADGDKNVLRMNSLCDWLMGIPKATTEVTPRRFYIKKPAKGRAEQFYT
;
A
#
# COMPACT_ATOMS: atom_id res chain seq x y z
N MET A 1 -5.38 27.38 -45.62
CA MET A 1 -4.24 28.28 -45.34
C MET A 1 -4.29 28.52 -43.86
N GLU A 2 -3.60 27.61 -43.15
CA GLU A 2 -2.43 27.94 -42.31
C GLU A 2 -2.94 28.36 -40.92
N ASP A 3 -3.03 27.40 -40.00
CA ASP A 3 -1.94 26.98 -39.09
C ASP A 3 -1.61 28.08 -38.07
N ASP A 4 -1.89 27.81 -36.79
CA ASP A 4 -0.81 27.86 -35.81
C ASP A 4 -1.19 27.15 -34.50
N GLU A 5 -0.45 26.08 -34.28
CA GLU A 5 -0.45 25.16 -33.15
C GLU A 5 0.72 25.56 -32.22
N GLN A 6 0.46 25.97 -30.98
CA GLN A 6 1.52 26.13 -29.97
C GLN A 6 1.46 25.02 -28.91
N GLN A 7 2.31 24.01 -29.11
CA GLN A 7 2.65 22.99 -28.13
C GLN A 7 3.67 23.52 -27.10
N SER A 8 3.31 23.46 -25.82
CA SER A 8 4.22 23.70 -24.69
C SER A 8 5.02 22.43 -24.37
N LYS A 9 6.32 22.45 -24.68
CA LYS A 9 7.30 21.41 -24.32
C LYS A 9 7.62 21.51 -22.83
N ARG A 10 7.25 20.48 -22.07
CA ARG A 10 7.61 20.30 -20.65
C ARG A 10 8.85 19.41 -20.56
N THR A 11 10.02 20.01 -20.44
CA THR A 11 11.29 19.31 -20.19
C THR A 11 11.29 18.74 -18.76
N LYS A 12 11.37 17.41 -18.64
CA LYS A 12 11.63 16.71 -17.37
C LYS A 12 13.13 16.70 -17.14
N ASN A 13 13.57 17.41 -16.11
CA ASN A 13 14.95 17.38 -15.64
C ASN A 13 15.01 16.38 -14.47
N THR A 14 15.60 15.21 -14.68
CA THR A 14 15.80 14.18 -13.65
C THR A 14 17.30 13.97 -13.45
N ASN A 15 17.87 14.74 -12.53
CA ASN A 15 19.15 14.40 -11.91
C ASN A 15 18.84 13.91 -10.49
N SER A 16 18.97 12.61 -10.25
CA SER A 16 19.10 12.02 -8.92
C SER A 16 20.52 11.48 -8.78
N PRO A 17 21.20 11.70 -7.65
CA PRO A 17 22.56 11.21 -7.45
C PRO A 17 22.54 9.71 -7.12
N ASP A 18 23.36 8.99 -7.87
CA ASP A 18 23.67 7.58 -7.74
C ASP A 18 24.52 7.35 -6.49
N HIS A 19 24.00 6.61 -5.51
CA HIS A 19 24.76 6.11 -4.37
C HIS A 19 24.80 4.59 -4.46
N GLY A 20 25.84 4.09 -5.13
CA GLY A 20 26.20 2.68 -5.16
C GLY A 20 26.63 2.20 -3.77
N LEU A 21 25.80 1.34 -3.17
CA LEU A 21 26.21 0.42 -2.11
C LEU A 21 26.27 -0.98 -2.74
N GLN A 22 27.49 -1.38 -3.13
CA GLN A 22 27.79 -2.76 -3.51
C GLN A 22 27.81 -3.61 -2.24
N ASN A 23 26.81 -4.49 -2.09
CA ASN A 23 26.87 -5.59 -1.13
C ASN A 23 27.57 -6.77 -1.81
N GLU A 24 28.83 -7.00 -1.47
CA GLU A 24 29.52 -8.25 -1.82
C GLU A 24 28.89 -9.40 -1.02
N ARG A 25 28.19 -10.31 -1.73
CA ARG A 25 27.79 -11.63 -1.18
C ARG A 25 28.94 -12.61 -1.43
N PRO A 26 29.27 -13.50 -0.46
CA PRO A 26 30.26 -14.54 -0.68
C PRO A 26 29.72 -15.58 -1.68
N SER A 27 30.51 -15.86 -2.73
CA SER A 27 30.19 -16.85 -3.76
C SER A 27 30.60 -18.25 -3.28
N GLU A 28 29.71 -18.94 -2.60
CA GLU A 28 29.74 -20.40 -2.54
C GLU A 28 28.99 -20.92 -3.76
N ASN A 29 29.73 -21.46 -4.74
CA ASN A 29 29.16 -22.15 -5.90
C ASN A 29 28.50 -23.45 -5.42
N PRO A 30 27.16 -23.59 -5.44
CA PRO A 30 26.54 -24.89 -5.29
C PRO A 30 26.83 -25.70 -6.55
N GLU A 31 27.10 -26.99 -6.40
CA GLU A 31 27.18 -27.90 -7.54
C GLU A 31 25.90 -27.79 -8.40
N PRO A 32 26.01 -27.86 -9.74
CA PRO A 32 24.86 -27.78 -10.63
C PRO A 32 23.90 -28.93 -10.33
N SER A 33 22.78 -28.58 -9.70
CA SER A 33 21.58 -29.41 -9.57
C SER A 33 21.27 -30.02 -10.94
N LYS A 34 21.17 -31.35 -11.01
CA LYS A 34 20.68 -32.07 -12.19
C LYS A 34 19.38 -31.41 -12.66
N THR A 35 19.41 -30.83 -13.86
CA THR A 35 18.22 -30.30 -14.52
C THR A 35 17.31 -31.48 -14.83
N LEU A 36 16.07 -31.45 -14.34
CA LEU A 36 15.00 -32.34 -14.77
C LEU A 36 14.74 -32.02 -16.25
N ASP A 37 15.29 -32.82 -17.15
CA ASP A 37 15.48 -32.46 -18.56
C ASP A 37 14.20 -32.64 -19.40
N THR A 38 13.10 -33.15 -18.84
CA THR A 38 11.83 -33.25 -19.57
C THR A 38 10.64 -32.72 -18.78
N VAL A 39 9.76 -32.00 -19.48
CA VAL A 39 8.45 -31.55 -18.95
C VAL A 39 7.66 -32.73 -18.35
N SER A 40 7.83 -33.95 -18.88
CA SER A 40 7.22 -35.16 -18.33
C SER A 40 7.64 -35.43 -16.89
N GLU A 41 8.94 -35.34 -16.58
CA GLU A 41 9.44 -35.59 -15.21
C GLU A 41 8.91 -34.58 -14.19
N LEU A 42 8.75 -33.31 -14.57
CA LEU A 42 8.15 -32.28 -13.71
C LEU A 42 6.64 -32.48 -13.51
N LEU A 43 5.94 -33.01 -14.52
CA LEU A 43 4.52 -33.31 -14.44
C LEU A 43 4.25 -34.55 -13.57
N ASP A 44 5.15 -35.54 -13.59
CA ASP A 44 5.02 -36.78 -12.84
C ASP A 44 5.41 -36.63 -11.35
N PHE A 45 6.24 -35.63 -11.00
CA PHE A 45 6.72 -35.44 -9.62
C PHE A 45 5.66 -34.85 -8.66
N HIS A 46 4.67 -34.12 -9.20
CA HIS A 46 3.59 -33.57 -8.40
C HIS A 46 2.46 -34.57 -8.28
N ASP A 47 2.67 -35.56 -7.40
CA ASP A 47 1.67 -36.57 -7.04
C ASP A 47 0.30 -35.91 -6.82
N SER A 48 -0.72 -36.47 -7.47
CA SER A 48 -2.08 -35.96 -7.37
C SER A 48 -2.46 -35.78 -5.89
N PRO A 49 -3.10 -34.66 -5.52
CA PRO A 49 -3.56 -34.45 -4.15
C PRO A 49 -4.39 -35.68 -3.71
N PRO A 50 -4.35 -36.06 -2.44
CA PRO A 50 -5.16 -37.18 -1.97
C PRO A 50 -6.63 -36.93 -2.34
N HIS A 51 -7.30 -37.94 -2.93
CA HIS A 51 -8.72 -37.88 -3.36
C HIS A 51 -9.69 -37.37 -2.28
N THR A 52 -9.26 -37.36 -1.02
CA THR A 52 -9.94 -36.76 0.14
C THR A 52 -10.19 -35.25 0.03
N MET A 53 -9.68 -34.57 -1.00
CA MET A 53 -9.84 -33.11 -1.16
C MET A 53 -11.16 -32.67 -1.79
N TYR A 54 -11.94 -33.58 -2.36
CA TYR A 54 -13.18 -33.24 -3.06
C TYR A 54 -14.41 -33.58 -2.23
N THR A 55 -14.65 -32.78 -1.19
CA THR A 55 -15.95 -32.73 -0.51
C THR A 55 -16.99 -32.08 -1.43
N GLU A 56 -18.28 -32.31 -1.18
CA GLU A 56 -19.36 -31.63 -1.92
C GLU A 56 -19.21 -30.10 -1.83
N ASP A 57 -18.76 -29.58 -0.69
CA ASP A 57 -18.49 -28.15 -0.49
C ASP A 57 -17.28 -27.63 -1.28
N GLY A 58 -16.37 -28.52 -1.68
CA GLY A 58 -15.23 -28.21 -2.54
C GLY A 58 -15.58 -28.06 -4.01
N HIS A 59 -16.82 -28.42 -4.41
CA HIS A 59 -17.26 -28.26 -5.78
C HIS A 59 -17.28 -26.77 -6.17
N PRO A 60 -16.82 -26.37 -7.37
CA PRO A 60 -16.81 -24.98 -7.80
C PRO A 60 -18.15 -24.28 -7.67
N SER A 61 -19.26 -24.96 -7.98
CA SER A 61 -20.61 -24.38 -7.79
C SER A 61 -20.94 -24.13 -6.31
N ALA A 62 -20.50 -24.99 -5.39
CA ALA A 62 -20.67 -24.80 -3.94
C ALA A 62 -19.83 -23.61 -3.44
N ILE A 63 -18.61 -23.45 -3.95
CA ILE A 63 -17.75 -22.30 -3.66
C ILE A 63 -18.38 -20.98 -4.16
N LEU A 64 -18.89 -20.94 -5.40
CA LEU A 64 -19.59 -19.76 -5.93
C LEU A 64 -20.79 -19.38 -5.06
N ASN A 65 -21.55 -20.41 -4.69
CA ASN A 65 -22.67 -20.31 -3.79
C ASN A 65 -22.25 -19.72 -2.42
N TYR A 66 -21.15 -20.19 -1.84
CA TYR A 66 -20.62 -19.67 -0.59
C TYR A 66 -20.21 -18.19 -0.69
N ILE A 67 -19.53 -17.81 -1.78
CA ILE A 67 -19.13 -16.42 -2.04
C ILE A 67 -20.36 -15.51 -2.12
N HIS A 68 -21.40 -15.92 -2.84
CA HIS A 68 -22.66 -15.19 -2.93
C HIS A 68 -23.30 -14.98 -1.56
N ASP A 69 -23.46 -16.06 -0.78
CA ASP A 69 -24.09 -15.99 0.55
C ASP A 69 -23.29 -15.10 1.51
N ARG A 70 -21.96 -15.13 1.42
CA ARG A 70 -21.09 -14.28 2.24
C ARG A 70 -21.24 -12.81 1.86
N LEU A 71 -21.27 -12.49 0.57
CA LEU A 71 -21.51 -11.13 0.07
C LEU A 71 -22.88 -10.60 0.50
N GLN A 72 -23.91 -11.44 0.44
CA GLN A 72 -25.26 -11.08 0.88
C GLN A 72 -25.32 -10.81 2.39
N LYS A 73 -24.69 -11.66 3.23
CA LYS A 73 -24.57 -11.40 4.67
C LYS A 73 -23.83 -10.10 4.99
N GLN A 74 -22.79 -9.76 4.21
CA GLN A 74 -22.07 -8.49 4.34
C GLN A 74 -22.90 -7.27 3.91
N LEU A 75 -23.91 -7.44 3.05
CA LEU A 75 -24.88 -6.37 2.73
C LEU A 75 -25.89 -6.17 3.86
N GLU A 76 -26.36 -7.26 4.48
CA GLU A 76 -27.39 -7.23 5.52
C GLU A 76 -26.87 -6.65 6.84
N HIS A 77 -25.61 -6.91 7.19
CA HIS A 77 -24.95 -6.27 8.31
C HIS A 77 -24.49 -4.84 7.91
N ASN A 78 -25.34 -3.84 8.20
CA ASN A 78 -25.18 -2.39 7.99
C ASN A 78 -23.94 -1.71 8.65
N GLY A 79 -22.80 -2.40 8.81
CA GLY A 79 -21.59 -1.87 9.45
C GLY A 79 -20.34 -2.15 8.63
N ILE A 80 -19.63 -1.07 8.24
CA ILE A 80 -18.26 -1.01 7.68
C ILE A 80 -18.01 -1.78 6.35
N GLY A 81 -18.75 -2.86 6.05
CA GLY A 81 -18.69 -3.64 4.81
C GLY A 81 -19.38 -2.98 3.61
N GLU A 82 -20.12 -1.90 3.84
CA GLU A 82 -20.98 -1.22 2.85
C GLU A 82 -20.24 -0.78 1.58
N ARG A 83 -18.92 -0.53 1.66
CA ARG A 83 -18.13 -0.05 0.51
C ARG A 83 -17.88 -1.13 -0.55
N THR A 84 -17.53 -2.35 -0.12
CA THR A 84 -17.24 -3.44 -1.07
C THR A 84 -18.50 -4.14 -1.47
N SER A 85 -19.42 -4.42 -0.55
CA SER A 85 -20.65 -5.16 -0.85
C SER A 85 -21.69 -4.27 -1.55
N GLY A 86 -21.76 -2.98 -1.21
CA GLY A 86 -22.72 -2.03 -1.78
C GLY A 86 -22.63 -1.88 -3.30
N LYS A 87 -21.43 -1.96 -3.89
CA LYS A 87 -21.28 -1.92 -5.36
C LYS A 87 -21.84 -3.17 -6.05
N TYR A 88 -21.81 -4.33 -5.39
CA TYR A 88 -22.40 -5.57 -5.91
C TYR A 88 -23.90 -5.71 -5.63
N ARG A 89 -24.52 -4.73 -4.96
CA ARG A 89 -25.93 -4.81 -4.52
C ARG A 89 -26.88 -5.19 -5.66
N LYS A 90 -26.78 -4.55 -6.83
CA LYS A 90 -27.65 -4.87 -7.97
C LYS A 90 -27.45 -6.31 -8.46
N LEU A 91 -26.20 -6.75 -8.57
CA LEU A 91 -25.84 -8.11 -8.96
C LEU A 91 -26.39 -9.15 -7.97
N LEU A 92 -26.28 -8.87 -6.66
CA LEU A 92 -26.73 -9.76 -5.59
C LEU A 92 -28.25 -9.79 -5.39
N PHE A 93 -28.99 -8.81 -5.95
CA PHE A 93 -30.45 -8.85 -5.99
C PHE A 93 -31.01 -9.65 -7.17
N SER A 94 -30.17 -10.01 -8.15
CA SER A 94 -30.54 -11.00 -9.16
C SER A 94 -30.76 -12.37 -8.51
N LYS A 95 -31.53 -13.25 -9.15
CA LYS A 95 -31.69 -14.61 -8.63
C LYS A 95 -30.33 -15.31 -8.64
N ARG A 96 -30.01 -15.98 -7.54
CA ARG A 96 -28.78 -16.77 -7.40
C ARG A 96 -28.56 -17.76 -8.55
N SER A 97 -29.65 -18.37 -9.04
CA SER A 97 -29.64 -19.26 -10.21
C SER A 97 -29.09 -18.58 -11.45
N ASP A 98 -29.48 -17.33 -11.68
CA ASP A 98 -29.14 -16.58 -12.88
C ASP A 98 -27.67 -16.18 -12.84
N ILE A 99 -27.18 -15.74 -11.67
CA ILE A 99 -25.76 -15.46 -11.45
C ILE A 99 -24.95 -16.73 -11.69
N SER A 100 -25.32 -17.83 -11.06
CA SER A 100 -24.61 -19.11 -11.22
C SER A 100 -24.60 -19.55 -12.69
N GLN A 101 -25.75 -19.55 -13.36
CA GLN A 101 -25.85 -19.93 -14.76
C GLN A 101 -24.99 -19.04 -15.67
N ASN A 102 -25.00 -17.73 -15.46
CA ASN A 102 -24.18 -16.80 -16.24
C ASN A 102 -22.68 -17.03 -16.01
N MET A 103 -22.27 -17.29 -14.76
CA MET A 103 -20.87 -17.56 -14.42
C MET A 103 -20.40 -18.88 -15.04
N HIS A 104 -21.21 -19.94 -14.98
CA HIS A 104 -20.88 -21.24 -15.60
C HIS A 104 -20.85 -21.14 -17.12
N LYS A 105 -21.77 -20.38 -17.74
CA LYS A 105 -21.78 -20.15 -19.18
C LYS A 105 -20.51 -19.46 -19.69
N ALA A 106 -19.86 -18.66 -18.84
CA ALA A 106 -18.62 -17.98 -19.19
C ALA A 106 -17.38 -18.89 -19.10
N LEU A 107 -17.46 -20.01 -18.37
CA LEU A 107 -16.36 -20.96 -18.25
C LEU A 107 -16.19 -21.76 -19.54
N ARG A 108 -14.93 -22.10 -19.84
CA ARG A 108 -14.62 -23.03 -20.93
C ARG A 108 -15.10 -24.44 -20.58
N PRO A 109 -15.71 -25.18 -21.52
CA PRO A 109 -16.18 -26.54 -21.28
C PRO A 109 -15.09 -27.46 -20.73
N GLU A 110 -13.87 -27.36 -21.26
CA GLU A 110 -12.75 -28.22 -20.86
C GLU A 110 -12.33 -27.97 -19.40
N VAL A 111 -12.54 -26.75 -18.90
CA VAL A 111 -12.29 -26.41 -17.50
C VAL A 111 -13.38 -27.01 -16.62
N MET A 112 -14.64 -26.98 -17.05
CA MET A 112 -15.73 -27.68 -16.37
C MET A 112 -15.52 -29.19 -16.35
N ASP A 113 -15.00 -29.79 -17.43
CA ASP A 113 -14.69 -31.22 -17.45
C ASP A 113 -13.67 -31.59 -16.37
N LEU A 114 -12.62 -30.76 -16.18
CA LEU A 114 -11.66 -30.94 -15.07
C LEU A 114 -12.31 -30.75 -13.69
N PHE A 115 -13.31 -29.88 -13.59
CA PHE A 115 -14.05 -29.65 -12.34
C PHE A 115 -14.79 -30.92 -11.95
N GLU A 116 -15.60 -31.46 -12.88
CA GLU A 116 -16.41 -32.66 -12.68
C GLU A 116 -15.55 -33.91 -12.48
N ALA A 117 -14.44 -34.01 -13.20
CA ALA A 117 -13.47 -35.10 -13.07
C ALA A 117 -12.66 -35.03 -11.77
N LYS A 118 -12.74 -33.92 -11.01
CA LYS A 118 -11.92 -33.68 -9.81
C LYS A 118 -10.42 -33.73 -10.12
N GLU A 119 -10.03 -33.17 -11.26
CA GLU A 119 -8.66 -33.15 -11.78
C GLU A 119 -8.08 -31.73 -11.88
N LEU A 120 -8.78 -30.75 -11.31
CA LEU A 120 -8.48 -29.31 -11.41
C LEU A 120 -7.06 -28.85 -11.10
N TYR A 121 -6.33 -29.63 -10.34
CA TYR A 121 -5.00 -29.28 -9.88
C TYR A 121 -3.96 -30.30 -10.31
N ASP A 122 -4.37 -31.26 -11.14
CA ASP A 122 -3.44 -32.15 -11.81
C ASP A 122 -2.80 -31.36 -12.95
N ILE A 123 -1.50 -31.12 -12.82
CA ILE A 123 -0.75 -30.33 -13.79
C ILE A 123 -0.68 -31.04 -15.13
N SER A 124 -0.64 -32.38 -15.14
CA SER A 124 -0.65 -33.18 -16.37
C SER A 124 -1.96 -33.01 -17.15
N ARG A 125 -3.06 -32.68 -16.45
CA ARG A 125 -4.39 -32.41 -17.02
C ARG A 125 -4.60 -30.95 -17.38
N LEU A 126 -4.04 -30.02 -16.61
CA LEU A 126 -4.09 -28.58 -16.91
C LEU A 126 -3.18 -28.19 -18.08
N TYR A 127 -2.00 -28.80 -18.18
CA TYR A 127 -0.98 -28.41 -19.17
C TYR A 127 -1.43 -28.58 -20.64
N PRO A 128 -2.21 -29.61 -21.02
CA PRO A 128 -2.83 -29.69 -22.34
C PRO A 128 -3.79 -28.53 -22.67
N LEU A 129 -4.39 -27.89 -21.66
CA LEU A 129 -5.29 -26.73 -21.86
C LEU A 129 -4.53 -25.41 -22.01
N ARG A 130 -3.19 -25.44 -21.94
CA ARG A 130 -2.38 -24.23 -22.02
C ARG A 130 -2.54 -23.51 -23.35
N ILE A 131 -2.23 -22.23 -23.31
CA ILE A 131 -2.05 -21.42 -24.50
C ILE A 131 -0.71 -21.79 -25.11
N CYS A 132 -0.73 -22.53 -26.22
CA CYS A 132 0.48 -23.02 -26.89
C CYS A 132 1.31 -21.88 -27.49
N GLU A 133 0.65 -20.86 -28.03
CA GLU A 133 1.29 -19.69 -28.63
C GLU A 133 0.60 -18.42 -28.14
N GLU A 134 1.36 -17.36 -27.88
CA GLU A 134 0.79 -16.08 -27.44
C GLU A 134 -0.29 -15.56 -28.40
N ALA A 135 -0.10 -15.76 -29.71
CA ALA A 135 -1.06 -15.38 -30.75
C ALA A 135 -2.38 -16.18 -30.70
N SER A 136 -2.40 -17.36 -30.07
CA SER A 136 -3.59 -18.17 -29.93
C SER A 136 -4.49 -17.75 -28.76
N ALA A 137 -4.05 -16.78 -27.94
CA ALA A 137 -4.86 -16.22 -26.88
C ALA A 137 -6.05 -15.43 -27.47
N PRO A 138 -7.29 -15.60 -26.95
CA PRO A 138 -8.45 -14.88 -27.47
C PRO A 138 -8.32 -13.35 -27.34
N SER A 139 -8.78 -12.59 -28.33
CA SER A 139 -8.88 -11.12 -28.22
C SER A 139 -10.18 -10.66 -27.54
N ARG A 140 -10.61 -11.41 -26.51
CA ARG A 140 -11.85 -11.18 -25.75
C ARG A 140 -11.54 -10.97 -24.27
N ALA A 141 -12.52 -10.51 -23.51
CA ALA A 141 -12.38 -10.45 -22.06
C ALA A 141 -12.41 -11.84 -21.45
N GLY A 142 -11.86 -11.98 -20.26
CA GLY A 142 -11.86 -13.27 -19.60
C GLY A 142 -11.03 -13.35 -18.34
N ILE A 143 -11.02 -14.57 -17.80
CA ILE A 143 -10.22 -14.98 -16.65
C ILE A 143 -9.17 -15.98 -17.13
N TYR A 144 -7.94 -15.82 -16.66
CA TYR A 144 -6.85 -16.75 -16.92
C TYR A 144 -6.23 -17.25 -15.62
N LEU A 145 -5.74 -18.47 -15.68
CA LEU A 145 -4.80 -19.04 -14.73
C LEU A 145 -3.39 -18.91 -15.30
N HIS A 146 -2.44 -18.53 -14.46
CA HIS A 146 -1.01 -18.71 -14.71
C HIS A 146 -0.49 -19.69 -13.66
N ALA A 147 -0.03 -20.85 -14.13
CA ALA A 147 0.61 -21.86 -13.30
C ALA A 147 2.13 -21.75 -13.44
N ILE A 148 2.82 -21.70 -12.30
CA ILE A 148 4.28 -21.71 -12.22
C ILE A 148 4.67 -22.97 -11.44
N VAL A 149 5.42 -23.86 -12.08
CA VAL A 149 5.76 -25.19 -11.61
C VAL A 149 7.27 -25.25 -11.36
N SER A 150 7.62 -25.25 -10.08
CA SER A 150 8.99 -25.49 -9.62
C SER A 150 9.19 -27.00 -9.32
N PRO A 151 10.43 -27.45 -9.06
CA PRO A 151 10.69 -28.83 -8.68
C PRO A 151 9.95 -29.28 -7.40
N THR A 152 9.61 -28.36 -6.50
CA THR A 152 9.05 -28.70 -5.18
C THR A 152 7.59 -28.30 -5.01
N GLU A 153 7.09 -27.38 -5.84
CA GLU A 153 5.75 -26.82 -5.65
C GLU A 153 5.16 -26.22 -6.94
N VAL A 154 3.83 -26.11 -6.94
CA VAL A 154 3.07 -25.39 -7.96
C VAL A 154 2.43 -24.16 -7.33
N ARG A 155 2.56 -23.02 -8.02
CA ARG A 155 1.99 -21.74 -7.63
C ARG A 155 0.99 -21.28 -8.68
N PHE A 156 -0.15 -20.79 -8.22
CA PHE A 156 -1.22 -20.31 -9.09
C PHE A 156 -1.45 -18.81 -8.91
N TYR A 157 -1.59 -18.13 -10.05
CA TYR A 157 -2.11 -16.78 -10.14
C TYR A 157 -3.35 -16.77 -11.01
N ILE A 158 -4.43 -16.17 -10.50
CA ILE A 158 -5.66 -15.94 -11.27
C ILE A 158 -5.71 -14.46 -11.62
N GLY A 159 -5.99 -14.15 -12.88
CA GLY A 159 -6.17 -12.76 -13.29
C GLY A 159 -7.33 -12.57 -14.24
N GLN A 160 -7.79 -11.34 -14.32
CA GLN A 160 -8.80 -10.90 -15.28
C GLN A 160 -8.25 -9.90 -16.28
N THR A 161 -8.97 -9.72 -17.39
CA THR A 161 -8.65 -8.71 -18.41
C THR A 161 -9.83 -8.48 -19.35
N SER A 162 -9.88 -7.30 -19.98
CA SER A 162 -10.78 -7.01 -21.10
C SER A 162 -10.28 -7.58 -22.44
N SER A 163 -9.01 -8.01 -22.50
CA SER A 163 -8.39 -8.64 -23.67
C SER A 163 -7.32 -9.64 -23.20
N LEU A 164 -7.61 -10.94 -23.37
CA LEU A 164 -6.72 -12.04 -22.98
C LEU A 164 -5.41 -11.99 -23.77
N SER A 165 -5.47 -11.85 -25.10
CA SER A 165 -4.29 -11.73 -25.97
C SER A 165 -3.34 -10.62 -25.53
N ASN A 166 -3.83 -9.41 -25.34
CA ASN A 166 -3.02 -8.29 -24.86
C ASN A 166 -2.45 -8.54 -23.46
N ARG A 167 -3.22 -9.17 -22.55
CA ARG A 167 -2.76 -9.40 -21.18
C ARG A 167 -1.66 -10.46 -21.11
N ILE A 168 -1.81 -11.54 -21.85
CA ILE A 168 -0.81 -12.63 -21.90
C ILE A 168 0.47 -12.12 -22.56
N LYS A 169 0.36 -11.37 -23.67
CA LYS A 169 1.49 -10.63 -24.25
C LYS A 169 2.22 -9.75 -23.25
N ASN A 170 1.47 -8.97 -22.47
CA ASN A 170 2.08 -8.13 -21.44
C ASN A 170 2.78 -8.96 -20.36
N HIS A 171 2.23 -10.12 -19.99
CA HIS A 171 2.90 -11.03 -19.04
C HIS A 171 4.18 -11.64 -19.59
N ASN A 172 4.27 -11.90 -20.88
CA ASN A 172 5.48 -12.43 -21.51
C ASN A 172 6.52 -11.35 -21.86
N THR A 173 6.22 -10.07 -21.64
CA THR A 173 7.13 -8.97 -21.98
C THR A 173 8.12 -8.70 -20.82
N PRO A 174 9.45 -8.92 -20.99
CA PRO A 174 10.40 -8.83 -19.88
C PRO A 174 10.46 -7.47 -19.18
N SER A 175 10.21 -6.38 -19.92
CA SER A 175 10.18 -5.02 -19.35
C SER A 175 9.04 -4.81 -18.33
N ARG A 176 8.08 -5.74 -18.26
CA ARG A 176 6.99 -5.73 -17.28
C ARG A 176 7.32 -6.51 -16.01
N TRP A 177 8.35 -7.36 -16.02
CA TRP A 177 8.67 -8.24 -14.89
C TRP A 177 9.30 -7.48 -13.72
N ASN A 178 9.94 -6.33 -13.99
CA ASN A 178 10.40 -5.40 -12.95
C ASN A 178 9.25 -4.62 -12.28
N SER A 179 8.07 -5.22 -12.18
CA SER A 179 6.94 -4.62 -11.49
C SER A 179 6.95 -5.02 -10.01
N GLU A 180 6.30 -4.19 -9.19
CA GLU A 180 6.26 -4.37 -7.74
C GLU A 180 5.31 -5.48 -7.24
N THR A 181 4.77 -6.32 -8.12
CA THR A 181 3.81 -7.37 -7.74
C THR A 181 4.51 -8.70 -7.48
N LEU A 182 4.00 -9.44 -6.49
CA LEU A 182 4.50 -10.78 -6.16
C LEU A 182 4.50 -11.70 -7.39
N HIS A 183 3.40 -11.71 -8.16
CA HIS A 183 3.28 -12.56 -9.35
C HIS A 183 4.45 -12.38 -10.32
N TYR A 184 4.85 -11.15 -10.62
CA TYR A 184 5.94 -10.89 -11.55
C TYR A 184 7.32 -11.22 -10.97
N GLN A 185 7.50 -11.10 -9.64
CA GLN A 185 8.74 -11.55 -8.99
C GLN A 185 8.89 -13.07 -9.07
N VAL A 186 7.83 -13.82 -8.75
CA VAL A 186 7.83 -15.28 -8.86
C VAL A 186 8.00 -15.72 -10.33
N LEU A 187 7.38 -15.01 -11.27
CA LEU A 187 7.58 -15.27 -12.70
C LEU A 187 9.03 -15.02 -13.11
N GLN A 188 9.65 -13.94 -12.64
CA GLN A 188 11.05 -13.66 -12.91
C GLN A 188 11.95 -14.77 -12.36
N ASP A 189 11.76 -15.17 -11.11
CA ASP A 189 12.50 -16.28 -10.50
C ASP A 189 12.31 -17.58 -11.29
N ALA A 190 11.08 -17.86 -11.72
CA ALA A 190 10.79 -19.03 -12.55
C ALA A 190 11.58 -19.00 -13.87
N ARG A 191 11.63 -17.85 -14.54
CA ARG A 191 12.39 -17.69 -15.79
C ARG A 191 13.89 -17.79 -15.57
N ASP A 192 14.41 -17.18 -14.51
CA ASP A 192 15.83 -17.20 -14.17
C ASP A 192 16.31 -18.62 -13.80
N ASN A 193 15.43 -19.45 -13.25
CA ASN A 193 15.70 -20.84 -12.88
C ASN A 193 15.19 -21.88 -13.89
N ASN A 194 14.73 -21.45 -15.07
CA ASN A 194 14.14 -22.32 -16.11
C ASN A 194 13.02 -23.24 -15.60
N TRP A 195 12.21 -22.76 -14.66
CA TRP A 195 11.00 -23.45 -14.22
C TRP A 195 9.93 -23.42 -15.31
N LEU A 196 9.02 -24.40 -15.27
CA LEU A 196 7.90 -24.46 -16.19
C LEU A 196 6.83 -23.45 -15.77
N ASP A 197 6.39 -22.61 -16.69
CA ASP A 197 5.21 -21.77 -16.50
C ASP A 197 4.31 -21.76 -17.74
N PHE A 198 3.00 -21.67 -17.52
CA PHE A 198 2.02 -21.66 -18.61
C PHE A 198 0.71 -20.98 -18.21
N PHE A 199 -0.03 -20.52 -19.22
CA PHE A 199 -1.34 -19.88 -19.08
C PHE A 199 -2.47 -20.79 -19.54
N VAL A 200 -3.58 -20.81 -18.81
CA VAL A 200 -4.83 -21.46 -19.20
C VAL A 200 -5.95 -20.41 -19.20
N VAL A 201 -6.75 -20.36 -20.26
CA VAL A 201 -7.98 -19.54 -20.27
C VAL A 201 -9.04 -20.28 -19.48
N LEU A 202 -9.53 -19.70 -18.39
CA LEU A 202 -10.56 -20.30 -17.55
C LEU A 202 -11.96 -19.92 -18.03
N ALA A 203 -12.13 -18.66 -18.39
CA ALA A 203 -13.38 -18.08 -18.89
C ALA A 203 -13.07 -17.07 -19.98
N ASP A 204 -13.92 -16.97 -20.99
CA ASP A 204 -13.88 -15.89 -21.98
C ASP A 204 -15.29 -15.46 -22.41
N PHE A 205 -15.46 -14.18 -22.71
CA PHE A 205 -16.75 -13.62 -23.07
C PHE A 205 -16.60 -12.29 -23.80
N ASP A 206 -17.62 -11.95 -24.59
CA ASP A 206 -17.70 -10.65 -25.25
C ASP A 206 -18.08 -9.58 -24.24
N MET A 207 -17.27 -8.54 -24.15
CA MET A 207 -17.63 -7.31 -23.44
C MET A 207 -18.36 -6.39 -24.42
N PRO A 208 -19.44 -5.72 -24.01
CA PRO A 208 -20.06 -4.69 -24.83
C PRO A 208 -19.02 -3.62 -25.23
N ASN A 209 -18.94 -3.31 -26.52
CA ASN A 209 -17.96 -2.35 -27.09
C ASN A 209 -18.11 -0.92 -26.54
N ASP A 210 -19.29 -0.58 -26.03
CA ASP A 210 -19.62 0.76 -25.57
C ASP A 210 -19.63 0.77 -24.04
N GLN A 211 -18.57 1.33 -23.45
CA GLN A 211 -18.38 1.51 -22.00
C GLN A 211 -18.89 0.33 -21.17
N SER A 212 -18.07 -0.74 -21.07
CA SER A 212 -18.31 -1.87 -20.14
C SER A 212 -19.06 -1.39 -18.91
N SER A 213 -20.31 -1.80 -18.77
CA SER A 213 -21.14 -1.27 -17.70
C SER A 213 -20.44 -1.55 -16.38
N ASN A 214 -20.68 -0.73 -15.35
CA ASN A 214 -20.14 -1.04 -14.03
C ASN A 214 -20.53 -2.47 -13.60
N GLU A 215 -21.65 -3.00 -14.07
CA GLU A 215 -22.09 -4.38 -13.86
C GLU A 215 -21.17 -5.40 -14.52
N ASP A 216 -20.74 -5.22 -15.78
CA ASP A 216 -19.83 -6.14 -16.44
C ASP A 216 -18.48 -6.21 -15.70
N ARG A 217 -18.01 -5.06 -15.22
CA ARG A 217 -16.79 -4.97 -14.40
C ARG A 217 -16.93 -5.66 -13.04
N LEU A 218 -18.12 -5.67 -12.46
CA LEU A 218 -18.38 -6.38 -11.21
C LEU A 218 -18.52 -7.89 -11.44
N THR A 219 -19.16 -8.29 -12.54
CA THR A 219 -19.27 -9.68 -12.98
C THR A 219 -17.89 -10.30 -13.17
N ILE A 220 -16.98 -9.62 -13.87
CA ILE A 220 -15.61 -10.13 -14.06
C ILE A 220 -14.83 -10.22 -12.74
N ASN A 221 -14.97 -9.23 -11.83
CA ASN A 221 -14.35 -9.33 -10.48
C ASN A 221 -14.89 -10.52 -9.69
N MET A 222 -16.17 -10.87 -9.85
CA MET A 222 -16.79 -12.00 -9.19
C MET A 222 -16.33 -13.33 -9.79
N LEU A 223 -16.16 -13.40 -11.12
CA LEU A 223 -15.52 -14.53 -11.80
C LEU A 223 -14.07 -14.72 -11.33
N GLU A 224 -13.30 -13.64 -11.27
CA GLU A 224 -11.91 -13.67 -10.76
C GLU A 224 -11.88 -14.13 -9.30
N MET A 225 -12.79 -13.62 -8.45
CA MET A 225 -12.92 -14.05 -7.05
C MET A 225 -13.23 -15.54 -6.94
N TRP A 226 -14.20 -16.01 -7.73
CA TRP A 226 -14.61 -17.41 -7.75
C TRP A 226 -13.45 -18.31 -8.13
N MET A 227 -12.79 -18.02 -9.26
CA MET A 227 -11.63 -18.81 -9.72
C MET A 227 -10.45 -18.71 -8.76
N SER A 228 -10.19 -17.55 -8.16
CA SER A 228 -9.12 -17.40 -7.15
C SER A 228 -9.38 -18.25 -5.90
N THR A 229 -10.65 -18.48 -5.57
CA THR A 229 -11.04 -19.32 -4.44
C THR A 229 -10.98 -20.81 -4.80
N VAL A 230 -11.49 -21.17 -5.99
CA VAL A 230 -11.41 -22.54 -6.54
C VAL A 230 -9.96 -22.97 -6.64
N PHE A 231 -9.08 -22.19 -7.25
CA PHE A 231 -7.66 -22.52 -7.37
C PHE A 231 -6.83 -22.20 -6.10
N GLN A 232 -7.48 -21.71 -5.04
CA GLN A 232 -6.86 -21.29 -3.78
C GLN A 232 -5.64 -20.37 -3.97
N SER A 233 -5.71 -19.44 -4.93
CA SER A 233 -4.61 -18.54 -5.27
C SER A 233 -4.55 -17.30 -4.37
N LEU A 234 -5.52 -17.10 -3.48
CA LEU A 234 -5.56 -15.99 -2.51
C LEU A 234 -4.67 -16.25 -1.29
N PRO A 235 -4.26 -15.20 -0.54
CA PRO A 235 -3.54 -15.34 0.72
C PRO A 235 -4.36 -16.14 1.75
N PRO A 236 -3.71 -16.92 2.63
CA PRO A 236 -4.39 -17.82 3.58
C PRO A 236 -5.48 -17.14 4.41
N LYS A 237 -5.20 -15.93 4.90
CA LYS A 237 -6.15 -15.17 5.72
C LYS A 237 -7.41 -14.76 4.93
N LEU A 238 -7.28 -14.43 3.66
CA LEU A 238 -8.45 -14.13 2.81
C LEU A 238 -9.19 -15.42 2.48
N LEU A 239 -8.45 -16.49 2.21
CA LEU A 239 -8.98 -17.81 2.02
C LEU A 239 -9.80 -18.30 3.23
N ASP A 240 -9.42 -17.97 4.48
CA ASP A 240 -10.17 -18.31 5.71
C ASP A 240 -11.54 -17.64 5.77
N ASP A 241 -11.64 -16.50 5.10
CA ASP A 241 -12.88 -15.79 4.94
C ASP A 241 -13.69 -16.34 3.74
N TRP A 242 -13.05 -16.66 2.62
CA TRP A 242 -13.79 -16.85 1.37
C TRP A 242 -13.94 -18.30 0.89
N LEU A 243 -13.26 -19.26 1.51
CA LEU A 243 -13.44 -20.68 1.23
C LEU A 243 -14.26 -21.34 2.35
N PRO A 244 -15.22 -22.26 2.04
CA PRO A 244 -15.89 -23.03 3.06
C PRO A 244 -14.89 -23.81 3.92
N LYS A 245 -15.11 -23.84 5.24
CA LYS A 245 -14.19 -24.48 6.21
C LYS A 245 -14.04 -25.99 6.03
N THR A 246 -14.98 -26.62 5.34
CA THR A 246 -15.01 -28.03 4.99
C THR A 246 -14.13 -28.37 3.79
N VAL A 247 -13.64 -27.36 3.05
CA VAL A 247 -12.72 -27.56 1.92
C VAL A 247 -11.29 -27.55 2.45
N ALA A 248 -10.54 -28.59 2.09
CA ALA A 248 -9.14 -28.73 2.49
C ALA A 248 -8.27 -27.61 1.88
N ARG A 249 -7.34 -27.09 2.69
CA ARG A 249 -6.28 -26.19 2.21
C ARG A 249 -5.22 -26.99 1.47
N ARG A 250 -4.83 -26.57 0.27
CA ARG A 250 -3.76 -27.23 -0.47
C ARG A 250 -2.37 -26.79 -0.02
N SER A 251 -2.09 -25.51 -0.19
CA SER A 251 -0.80 -24.94 0.11
C SER A 251 -0.99 -23.43 0.13
N CYS A 252 -0.31 -22.74 1.03
CA CYS A 252 -0.43 -21.28 1.20
C CYS A 252 0.36 -20.50 0.13
N LEU A 253 0.43 -21.04 -1.10
CA LEU A 253 1.38 -20.65 -2.15
C LEU A 253 0.74 -19.82 -3.27
N GLY A 254 -0.51 -19.39 -3.07
CA GLY A 254 -1.23 -18.55 -4.01
C GLY A 254 -0.53 -17.20 -4.26
N LEU A 255 -0.57 -16.75 -5.51
CA LEU A 255 0.13 -15.54 -5.96
C LEU A 255 -0.78 -14.31 -6.05
N ASN A 256 -2.10 -14.46 -5.83
CA ASN A 256 -2.98 -13.30 -5.73
C ASN A 256 -2.72 -12.58 -4.40
N LEU A 257 -2.51 -11.27 -4.48
CA LEU A 257 -2.28 -10.43 -3.31
C LEU A 257 -3.57 -9.89 -2.72
N SER A 258 -4.45 -9.46 -3.63
CA SER A 258 -5.62 -8.68 -3.29
C SER A 258 -6.90 -9.45 -3.57
N LEU A 259 -7.91 -9.29 -2.72
CA LEU A 259 -9.25 -9.76 -2.95
C LEU A 259 -9.80 -9.14 -4.25
N PRO A 260 -10.15 -9.93 -5.29
CA PRO A 260 -10.71 -9.42 -6.54
C PRO A 260 -11.94 -8.52 -6.31
N LEU A 261 -12.76 -8.86 -5.31
CA LEU A 261 -13.93 -8.07 -4.94
C LEU A 261 -13.55 -6.65 -4.46
N SER A 262 -12.35 -6.45 -3.92
CA SER A 262 -11.82 -5.17 -3.43
C SER A 262 -11.14 -4.32 -4.52
N GLN A 263 -11.18 -4.73 -5.79
CA GLN A 263 -10.62 -3.90 -6.86
C GLN A 263 -11.29 -2.52 -6.91
N GLY A 264 -10.46 -1.49 -7.14
CA GLY A 264 -10.84 -0.07 -7.09
C GLY A 264 -10.76 0.58 -5.70
N HIS A 265 -10.48 -0.18 -4.64
CA HIS A 265 -10.31 0.37 -3.29
C HIS A 265 -8.82 0.63 -2.95
N ILE A 266 -8.55 1.76 -2.29
CA ILE A 266 -7.20 2.17 -1.87
C ILE A 266 -6.57 1.15 -0.90
N ASP A 267 -7.39 0.49 -0.08
CA ASP A 267 -6.92 -0.43 0.95
C ASP A 267 -6.44 -1.78 0.38
N ALA A 268 -6.83 -2.14 -0.85
CA ALA A 268 -6.32 -3.34 -1.53
C ALA A 268 -4.79 -3.32 -1.67
N ALA A 269 -4.18 -2.14 -1.71
CA ALA A 269 -2.73 -1.96 -1.79
C ALA A 269 -1.96 -2.39 -0.52
N LYS A 270 -2.66 -2.75 0.57
CA LYS A 270 -2.06 -3.18 1.85
C LYS A 270 -2.24 -4.67 2.15
N GLU A 271 -2.85 -5.43 1.26
CA GLU A 271 -3.18 -6.84 1.50
C GLU A 271 -1.94 -7.75 1.55
N TRP A 272 -0.77 -7.27 1.10
CA TRP A 272 0.54 -7.91 1.35
C TRP A 272 0.83 -8.13 2.85
N ILE A 273 0.15 -7.43 3.76
CA ILE A 273 0.27 -7.66 5.20
C ILE A 273 -0.15 -9.08 5.62
N HIS A 274 -0.96 -9.76 4.81
CA HIS A 274 -1.39 -11.13 5.06
C HIS A 274 -0.25 -12.15 5.01
N PHE A 275 0.90 -11.79 4.43
CA PHE A 275 2.08 -12.63 4.37
C PHE A 275 3.05 -12.44 5.53
N LYS A 276 2.76 -11.55 6.49
CA LYS A 276 3.66 -11.29 7.63
C LYS A 276 4.09 -12.56 8.36
N ASP A 277 3.16 -13.49 8.48
CA ASP A 277 3.31 -14.75 9.22
C ASP A 277 3.40 -15.95 8.27
N SER A 278 3.73 -15.72 6.98
CA SER A 278 3.87 -16.79 6.00
C SER A 278 5.08 -17.68 6.33
N LYS A 279 4.91 -18.99 6.18
CA LYS A 279 6.01 -19.96 6.30
C LYS A 279 6.79 -20.13 4.99
N ASP A 280 6.23 -19.63 3.90
CA ASP A 280 6.85 -19.65 2.58
C ASP A 280 7.94 -18.56 2.52
N PRO A 281 9.23 -18.92 2.32
CA PRO A 281 10.32 -17.96 2.26
C PRO A 281 10.13 -16.86 1.23
N MET A 282 9.58 -17.19 0.06
CA MET A 282 9.39 -16.24 -1.04
C MET A 282 8.32 -15.20 -0.72
N LEU A 283 7.20 -15.62 -0.11
CA LEU A 283 6.16 -14.70 0.36
C LEU A 283 6.67 -13.81 1.51
N GLN A 284 7.51 -14.36 2.39
CA GLN A 284 8.11 -13.62 3.50
C GLN A 284 9.13 -12.58 3.04
N GLU A 285 9.92 -12.92 2.02
CA GLU A 285 10.83 -11.98 1.36
C GLU A 285 10.04 -10.84 0.70
N TYR A 286 9.00 -11.17 -0.06
CA TYR A 286 8.10 -10.18 -0.65
C TYR A 286 7.50 -9.24 0.40
N TYR A 287 6.99 -9.79 1.52
CA TYR A 287 6.48 -9.00 2.64
C TYR A 287 7.55 -8.03 3.19
N THR A 288 8.76 -8.53 3.46
CA THR A 288 9.85 -7.74 4.03
C THR A 288 10.28 -6.61 3.09
N TRP A 289 10.35 -6.91 1.79
CA TRP A 289 10.61 -5.92 0.76
C TRP A 289 9.51 -4.84 0.71
N ARG A 290 8.23 -5.22 0.72
CA ARG A 290 7.10 -4.26 0.77
C ARG A 290 7.12 -3.38 2.03
N VAL A 291 7.43 -3.95 3.19
CA VAL A 291 7.61 -3.17 4.43
C VAL A 291 8.71 -2.14 4.25
N SER A 292 9.85 -2.54 3.68
CA SER A 292 10.99 -1.66 3.45
C SER A 292 10.65 -0.50 2.49
N GLN A 293 9.93 -0.79 1.40
CA GLN A 293 9.41 0.24 0.48
C GLN A 293 8.44 1.19 1.19
N ALA A 294 7.49 0.65 1.97
CA ALA A 294 6.52 1.45 2.71
C ALA A 294 7.20 2.38 3.73
N LEU A 295 8.24 1.91 4.42
CA LEU A 295 9.03 2.73 5.35
C LEU A 295 9.79 3.84 4.61
N ARG A 296 10.48 3.53 3.51
CA ARG A 296 11.15 4.55 2.68
C ARG A 296 10.18 5.60 2.16
N ASN A 297 9.03 5.18 1.66
CA ASN A 297 7.99 6.10 1.19
C ASN A 297 7.46 6.96 2.34
N LEU A 298 7.23 6.39 3.52
CA LEU A 298 6.81 7.14 4.70
C LEU A 298 7.87 8.17 5.13
N GLU A 299 9.15 7.80 5.10
CA GLU A 299 10.27 8.71 5.38
C GLU A 299 10.38 9.83 4.35
N ALA A 300 10.29 9.51 3.06
CA ALA A 300 10.28 10.50 1.98
C ALA A 300 9.11 11.48 2.11
N VAL A 301 7.89 10.97 2.40
CA VAL A 301 6.71 11.82 2.66
C VAL A 301 6.92 12.68 3.90
N ARG A 302 7.47 12.13 4.99
CA ARG A 302 7.78 12.89 6.21
C ARG A 302 8.82 13.98 5.93
N PHE A 303 9.85 13.66 5.18
CA PHE A 303 10.90 14.60 4.76
C PHE A 303 10.31 15.72 3.91
N TRP A 304 9.55 15.40 2.86
CA TRP A 304 8.93 16.39 1.99
C TRP A 304 7.94 17.28 2.73
N ARG A 305 7.03 16.71 3.53
CA ARG A 305 6.09 17.47 4.36
C ARG A 305 6.82 18.33 5.38
N GLY A 306 7.90 17.82 5.95
CA GLY A 306 8.78 18.56 6.87
C GLY A 306 9.41 19.76 6.17
N ASN A 307 9.99 19.59 4.99
CA ASN A 307 10.61 20.67 4.21
C ASN A 307 9.59 21.70 3.75
N LEU A 308 8.41 21.28 3.30
CA LEU A 308 7.33 22.20 2.93
C LEU A 308 6.89 23.00 4.16
N ALA A 309 6.59 22.35 5.28
CA ALA A 309 6.23 23.04 6.53
C ALA A 309 7.33 24.01 6.99
N ARG A 310 8.60 23.65 6.81
CA ARG A 310 9.75 24.51 7.08
C ARG A 310 9.73 25.77 6.21
N GLN A 311 9.59 25.60 4.90
CA GLN A 311 9.51 26.73 3.97
C GLN A 311 8.34 27.65 4.33
N ARG A 312 7.14 27.10 4.57
CA ARG A 312 5.97 27.88 4.98
C ARG A 312 6.21 28.70 6.25
N ALA A 313 6.86 28.08 7.25
CA ALA A 313 7.24 28.75 8.49
C ALA A 313 8.20 29.93 8.27
N LEU A 314 9.19 29.76 7.39
CA LEU A 314 10.16 30.80 7.06
C LEU A 314 9.56 31.94 6.21
N HIS A 315 8.49 31.70 5.47
CA HIS A 315 7.81 32.73 4.65
C HIS A 315 6.65 33.44 5.36
N GLY A 316 6.33 33.06 6.61
CA GLY A 316 5.26 33.71 7.37
C GLY A 316 3.85 33.34 6.90
N GLU A 317 3.65 32.11 6.45
CA GLU A 317 2.34 31.62 6.00
C GLU A 317 1.30 31.52 7.14
N PRO A 318 0.00 31.34 6.80
CA PRO A 318 -1.05 31.11 7.78
C PRO A 318 -0.70 29.95 8.72
N ALA A 319 -0.87 30.19 10.02
CA ALA A 319 -0.57 29.23 11.08
C ALA A 319 -1.85 28.68 11.69
N ILE A 320 -1.89 27.38 11.96
CA ILE A 320 -3.02 26.76 12.64
C ILE A 320 -2.91 27.07 14.15
N VAL A 321 -3.83 27.91 14.63
CA VAL A 321 -3.99 28.18 16.07
C VAL A 321 -5.02 27.22 16.64
N THR A 322 -4.58 26.36 17.57
CA THR A 322 -5.46 25.43 18.29
C THR A 322 -5.89 26.04 19.62
N THR A 323 -7.19 25.99 19.91
CA THR A 323 -7.77 26.48 21.16
C THR A 323 -8.10 25.30 22.09
N TYR A 324 -7.53 25.33 23.29
CA TYR A 324 -7.73 24.32 24.33
C TYR A 324 -8.52 24.92 25.49
N LYS A 325 -9.54 24.21 25.97
CA LYS A 325 -10.18 24.48 27.27
C LYS A 325 -9.45 23.65 28.33
N ASN A 326 -8.81 24.33 29.27
CA ASN A 326 -8.06 23.68 30.36
C ASN A 326 -8.70 24.03 31.71
N THR A 327 -8.39 23.23 32.72
CA THR A 327 -8.76 23.48 34.11
C THR A 327 -7.46 23.58 34.91
N ASN A 328 -7.29 24.64 35.69
CA ASN A 328 -6.13 24.77 36.56
C ASN A 328 -6.27 23.84 37.79
N ASN A 329 -5.24 23.73 38.63
CA ASN A 329 -5.27 22.90 39.84
C ASN A 329 -6.33 23.34 40.87
N LYS A 330 -6.89 24.55 40.72
CA LYS A 330 -7.96 25.10 41.57
C LYS A 330 -9.36 24.89 40.98
N GLY A 331 -9.49 24.11 39.91
CA GLY A 331 -10.77 23.87 39.23
C GLY A 331 -11.24 25.00 38.31
N SER A 332 -10.52 26.11 38.21
CA SER A 332 -10.91 27.22 37.34
C SER A 332 -10.64 26.88 35.88
N LYS A 333 -11.66 27.02 35.03
CA LYS A 333 -11.56 26.82 33.59
C LYS A 333 -10.90 28.03 32.94
N PHE A 334 -9.99 27.79 32.00
CA PHE A 334 -9.37 28.83 31.18
C PHE A 334 -9.16 28.35 29.75
N VAL A 335 -9.08 29.31 28.82
CA VAL A 335 -8.83 29.03 27.41
C VAL A 335 -7.36 29.30 27.10
N ARG A 336 -6.71 28.35 26.43
CA ARG A 336 -5.32 28.46 25.98
C ARG A 336 -5.26 28.35 24.48
N LYS A 337 -4.73 29.37 23.80
CA LYS A 337 -4.45 29.34 22.36
C LYS A 337 -3.00 28.92 22.14
N VAL A 338 -2.76 28.01 21.20
CA VAL A 338 -1.45 27.43 20.93
C VAL A 338 -1.20 27.36 19.44
N ILE A 339 -0.05 27.86 18.99
CA ILE A 339 0.48 27.62 17.65
C ILE A 339 1.29 26.34 17.68
N LYS A 340 1.03 25.46 16.72
CA LYS A 340 1.78 24.21 16.54
C LYS A 340 2.67 24.31 15.33
N LEU A 341 3.95 24.03 15.53
CA LEU A 341 4.88 23.76 14.45
C LEU A 341 5.74 22.56 14.84
N ARG A 342 5.70 21.52 14.02
CA ARG A 342 6.33 20.22 14.33
C ARG A 342 5.87 19.72 15.71
N ASP A 343 6.80 19.48 16.62
CA ASP A 343 6.55 18.97 17.97
C ASP A 343 6.46 20.08 19.03
N ILE A 344 6.44 21.34 18.59
CA ILE A 344 6.55 22.50 19.47
C ILE A 344 5.22 23.21 19.57
N HIS A 345 4.87 23.54 20.81
CA HIS A 345 3.66 24.22 21.20
C HIS A 345 4.02 25.61 21.73
N LEU A 346 3.73 26.64 20.95
CA LEU A 346 3.94 28.03 21.34
C LEU A 346 2.64 28.57 21.90
N THR A 347 2.64 28.98 23.16
CA THR A 347 1.44 29.51 23.81
C THR A 347 1.29 30.98 23.45
N ILE A 348 0.12 31.34 22.92
CA ILE A 348 -0.23 32.74 22.72
C ILE A 348 -0.62 33.30 24.10
N PRO A 349 -0.05 34.45 24.53
CA PRO A 349 -0.43 35.08 25.79
C PRO A 349 -1.95 35.28 25.87
N PRO A 350 -2.60 34.95 27.00
CA PRO A 350 -4.06 35.08 27.13
C PRO A 350 -4.54 36.53 27.03
N THR A 351 -3.65 37.50 27.25
CA THR A 351 -3.91 38.94 27.08
C THR A 351 -3.96 39.38 25.62
N LEU A 352 -3.53 38.52 24.68
CA LEU A 352 -3.52 38.86 23.26
C LEU A 352 -4.81 38.36 22.61
N ASP A 353 -5.67 39.30 22.21
CA ASP A 353 -6.85 38.97 21.43
C ASP A 353 -6.45 38.62 19.99
N VAL A 354 -6.72 37.39 19.58
CA VAL A 354 -6.29 36.80 18.31
C VAL A 354 -7.44 35.99 17.76
N ASP A 355 -7.91 36.34 16.58
CA ASP A 355 -8.76 35.49 15.75
C ASP A 355 -7.90 34.35 15.18
N PRO A 356 -8.14 33.08 15.58
CA PRO A 356 -7.39 31.92 15.10
C PRO A 356 -7.35 31.78 13.57
N SER A 357 -8.40 32.24 12.86
CA SER A 357 -8.53 32.06 11.41
C SER A 357 -7.63 33.00 10.59
N THR A 358 -7.13 34.07 11.22
CA THR A 358 -6.34 35.11 10.54
C THR A 358 -4.86 35.07 10.93
N ALA A 359 -4.47 34.16 11.82
CA ALA A 359 -3.13 34.11 12.37
C ALA A 359 -2.10 33.68 11.32
N LYS A 360 -1.02 34.46 11.21
CA LYS A 360 0.17 34.18 10.42
C LYS A 360 1.38 34.20 11.35
N VAL A 361 2.31 33.27 11.15
CA VAL A 361 3.50 33.18 12.02
C VAL A 361 4.76 33.10 11.17
N LEU A 362 5.63 34.09 11.36
CA LEU A 362 6.95 34.14 10.76
C LEU A 362 8.00 33.68 11.77
N TYR A 363 8.81 32.71 11.36
CA TYR A 363 9.97 32.24 12.11
C TYR A 363 11.21 32.93 11.55
N ASP A 364 11.60 34.02 12.21
CA ASP A 364 12.67 34.93 11.77
C ASP A 364 14.02 34.41 12.28
N LEU A 365 14.79 33.79 11.39
CA LEU A 365 16.12 33.28 11.67
C LEU A 365 17.18 34.30 11.25
N ARG A 366 18.11 34.58 12.15
CA ARG A 366 19.27 35.44 11.90
C ARG A 366 20.58 34.68 12.04
N THR A 367 21.67 35.28 11.58
CA THR A 367 23.03 34.77 11.81
C THR A 367 23.57 35.18 13.18
N ASP A 368 23.09 36.31 13.70
CA ASP A 368 23.42 36.87 15.01
C ASP A 368 22.30 36.67 16.05
N ALA A 369 22.52 37.16 17.27
CA ALA A 369 21.51 37.12 18.32
C ALA A 369 20.25 37.92 17.90
N HIS A 370 19.10 37.27 17.92
CA HIS A 370 17.85 37.93 17.54
C HIS A 370 17.41 38.91 18.64
N PRO A 371 17.13 40.19 18.33
CA PRO A 371 16.75 41.18 19.35
C PRO A 371 15.44 40.84 20.05
N GLN A 372 14.55 40.14 19.34
CA GLN A 372 13.26 39.62 19.83
C GLN A 372 13.30 38.09 20.02
N ARG A 373 14.42 37.55 20.52
CA ARG A 373 14.61 36.10 20.66
C ARG A 373 13.43 35.39 21.34
N ALA A 374 13.01 34.27 20.76
CA ALA A 374 11.88 33.50 21.24
C ALA A 374 12.20 32.78 22.56
N ALA A 375 13.43 32.29 22.75
CA ALA A 375 13.87 31.68 24.01
C ALA A 375 14.62 32.70 24.88
N LYS A 376 13.97 33.19 25.95
CA LYS A 376 14.54 34.26 26.80
C LYS A 376 15.89 33.89 27.44
N ARG A 377 16.04 32.62 27.86
CA ARG A 377 17.23 32.05 28.54
C ARG A 377 18.22 31.33 27.61
N SER A 378 18.15 31.56 26.30
CA SER A 378 19.19 31.07 25.39
C SER A 378 20.53 31.73 25.70
N LEU A 379 21.60 30.94 25.68
CA LEU A 379 22.99 31.37 25.82
C LEU A 379 23.56 31.72 24.43
N PRO A 380 24.70 32.43 24.35
CA PRO A 380 25.36 32.73 23.08
C PRO A 380 25.83 31.52 22.25
N THR A 381 25.80 30.32 22.82
CA THR A 381 26.14 29.07 22.12
C THR A 381 24.90 28.29 21.68
N ASP A 382 23.70 28.70 22.08
CA ASP A 382 22.46 28.02 21.71
C ASP A 382 21.94 28.51 20.36
N PRO A 383 21.58 27.60 19.42
CA PRO A 383 20.91 27.98 18.19
C PRO A 383 19.67 28.87 18.41
N ALA A 384 18.90 28.62 19.47
CA ALA A 384 17.71 29.40 19.81
C ALA A 384 17.97 30.90 20.03
N MET A 385 19.22 31.33 20.25
CA MET A 385 19.57 32.74 20.39
C MET A 385 19.24 33.54 19.12
N CYS A 386 19.28 32.90 17.95
CA CYS A 386 19.12 33.56 16.65
C CYS A 386 17.67 33.52 16.12
N LEU A 387 16.75 32.88 16.85
CA LEU A 387 15.37 32.69 16.42
C LEU A 387 14.42 33.70 17.08
N GLY A 388 13.76 34.52 16.26
CA GLY A 388 12.56 35.28 16.62
C GLY A 388 11.29 34.62 16.08
N ILE A 389 10.17 34.76 16.78
CA ILE A 389 8.87 34.24 16.30
C ILE A 389 7.83 35.35 16.36
N LYS A 390 7.39 35.79 15.18
CA LYS A 390 6.47 36.91 15.00
C LYS A 390 5.08 36.38 14.63
N LEU A 391 4.08 36.69 15.44
CA LEU A 391 2.67 36.44 15.19
C LEU A 391 2.02 37.72 14.65
N THR A 392 1.31 37.62 13.53
CA THR A 392 0.42 38.66 13.01
C THR A 392 -0.98 38.09 12.86
N ALA A 393 -2.00 38.77 13.39
CA ALA A 393 -3.39 38.31 13.32
C ALA A 393 -4.36 39.49 13.44
N LYS A 394 -5.64 39.28 13.14
CA LYS A 394 -6.71 40.20 13.50
C LYS A 394 -7.21 39.92 14.92
N THR A 395 -7.62 40.97 15.64
CA THR A 395 -8.38 40.86 16.88
C THR A 395 -9.85 40.54 16.56
N SER A 396 -10.66 40.23 17.59
CA SER A 396 -12.11 40.08 17.46
C SER A 396 -12.82 41.33 16.92
N HIS A 397 -12.18 42.50 17.06
CA HIS A 397 -12.65 43.78 16.52
C HIS A 397 -12.11 44.09 15.11
N GLY A 398 -11.40 43.15 14.48
CA GLY A 398 -10.86 43.30 13.12
C GLY A 398 -9.54 44.08 13.02
N THR A 399 -8.99 44.59 14.12
CA THR A 399 -7.70 45.30 14.14
C THR A 399 -6.55 44.32 13.91
N VAL A 400 -5.62 44.65 13.01
CA VAL A 400 -4.41 43.84 12.81
C VAL A 400 -3.40 44.12 13.91
N ILE A 401 -2.96 43.09 14.61
CA ILE A 401 -1.92 43.13 15.64
C ILE A 401 -0.69 42.35 15.21
N THR A 402 0.48 42.75 15.73
CA THR A 402 1.74 42.02 15.58
C THR A 402 2.40 41.85 16.94
N HIS A 403 2.87 40.65 17.24
CA HIS A 403 3.45 40.30 18.54
C HIS A 403 4.61 39.31 18.41
N TRP A 404 5.69 39.54 19.17
CA TRP A 404 6.82 38.61 19.24
C TRP A 404 6.61 37.60 20.36
N LEU A 405 6.39 36.34 19.99
CA LEU A 405 6.16 35.26 20.94
C LEU A 405 7.46 34.92 21.68
N ARG A 406 7.37 34.84 23.01
CA ARG A 406 8.50 34.51 23.87
C ARG A 406 8.14 33.37 24.81
N ALA A 407 9.10 32.49 25.04
CA ALA A 407 9.03 31.39 25.98
C ALA A 407 10.17 31.51 26.99
N ASP A 408 9.87 31.19 28.26
CA ASP A 408 10.83 31.21 29.35
C ASP A 408 11.08 29.80 29.91
N GLY A 409 12.21 29.61 30.59
CA GLY A 409 12.62 28.35 31.21
C GLY A 409 13.46 27.45 30.29
N ASP A 410 14.34 26.66 30.90
CA ASP A 410 15.38 25.90 30.19
C ASP A 410 14.80 24.89 29.21
N LYS A 411 13.69 24.22 29.58
CA LYS A 411 12.99 23.28 28.69
C LYS A 411 12.52 23.94 27.38
N ASN A 412 12.18 25.22 27.41
CA ASN A 412 11.79 25.93 26.20
C ASN A 412 13.02 26.31 25.35
N VAL A 413 14.17 26.57 25.97
CA VAL A 413 15.43 26.73 25.21
C VAL A 413 15.76 25.45 24.46
N LEU A 414 15.72 24.29 25.13
CA LEU A 414 15.96 22.98 24.51
C LEU A 414 15.07 22.76 23.27
N ARG A 415 13.78 23.09 23.39
CA ARG A 415 12.82 22.98 22.29
C ARG A 415 13.10 23.97 21.16
N MET A 416 13.44 25.21 21.48
CA MET A 416 13.76 26.22 20.46
C MET A 416 15.06 25.91 19.73
N ASN A 417 16.04 25.27 20.39
CA ASN A 417 17.25 24.75 19.72
C ASN A 417 16.85 23.73 18.66
N SER A 418 16.02 22.74 19.01
CA SER A 418 15.45 21.77 18.05
C SER A 418 14.65 22.39 16.91
N LEU A 419 13.93 23.48 17.19
CA LEU A 419 13.22 24.21 16.16
C LEU A 419 14.17 24.89 15.19
N CYS A 420 15.17 25.57 15.74
CA CYS A 420 16.15 26.34 14.99
C CYS A 420 16.94 25.42 14.04
N ASP A 421 17.43 24.29 14.54
CA ASP A 421 18.12 23.28 13.72
C ASP A 421 17.27 22.80 12.54
N TRP A 422 15.99 22.52 12.82
CA TRP A 422 15.06 22.11 11.77
C TRP A 422 14.78 23.20 10.75
N LEU A 423 14.59 24.44 11.21
CA LEU A 423 14.40 25.61 10.35
C LEU A 423 15.63 25.88 9.49
N MET A 424 16.84 25.63 10.00
CA MET A 424 18.11 25.69 9.26
C MET A 424 18.33 24.48 8.35
N GLY A 425 17.45 23.47 8.40
CA GLY A 425 17.57 22.26 7.59
C GLY A 425 18.63 21.26 8.07
N ILE A 426 19.10 21.39 9.31
CA ILE A 426 20.03 20.45 9.91
C ILE A 426 19.30 19.09 10.12
N PRO A 427 19.87 17.97 9.65
CA PRO A 427 19.28 16.65 9.84
C PRO A 427 19.11 16.29 11.32
N LYS A 428 17.99 15.64 11.66
CA LYS A 428 17.68 15.22 13.03
C LYS A 428 18.79 14.37 13.65
N ALA A 429 19.38 13.46 12.87
CA ALA A 429 20.47 12.59 13.31
C ALA A 429 21.69 13.39 13.78
N THR A 430 22.09 14.42 13.02
CA THR A 430 23.18 15.34 13.40
C THR A 430 22.85 16.09 14.68
N THR A 431 21.62 16.58 14.76
CA THR A 431 21.16 17.32 15.92
C THR A 431 21.17 16.49 17.21
N GLU A 432 20.80 15.21 17.14
CA GLU A 432 20.71 14.32 18.31
C GLU A 432 22.08 13.90 18.86
N VAL A 433 23.15 13.97 18.06
CA VAL A 433 24.52 13.63 18.48
C VAL A 433 25.37 14.86 18.84
N THR A 434 24.88 16.08 18.59
CA THR A 434 25.65 17.31 18.87
C THR A 434 25.65 17.59 20.39
N PRO A 435 26.81 17.75 21.05
CA PRO A 435 26.89 17.99 22.49
C PRO A 435 26.44 19.41 22.83
N ARG A 436 25.15 19.57 23.17
CA ARG A 436 24.54 20.86 23.56
C ARG A 436 23.19 20.66 24.21
N ARG A 437 22.63 21.74 24.73
CA ARG A 437 21.28 21.81 25.31
C ARG A 437 20.22 21.44 24.27
N PHE A 438 19.79 20.17 24.19
CA PHE A 438 18.78 19.71 23.24
C PHE A 438 17.56 19.03 23.88
N TYR A 439 16.40 19.11 23.21
CA TYR A 439 15.19 18.42 23.65
C TYR A 439 15.12 17.01 23.06
N ILE A 440 15.47 15.99 23.84
CA ILE A 440 15.26 14.60 23.44
C ILE A 440 13.78 14.24 23.60
N LYS A 441 13.14 13.81 22.51
CA LYS A 441 11.77 13.32 22.55
C LYS A 441 11.76 11.98 23.27
N LYS A 442 10.89 11.82 24.27
CA LYS A 442 10.73 10.55 25.00
C LYS A 442 10.53 9.38 24.02
N PRO A 443 11.20 8.23 24.20
CA PRO A 443 10.65 6.98 23.69
C PRO A 443 9.30 6.71 24.38
N ALA A 444 8.38 6.03 23.71
CA ALA A 444 6.96 5.93 24.08
C ALA A 444 6.67 5.34 25.49
N LYS A 445 7.70 4.85 26.21
CA LYS A 445 7.63 4.39 27.60
C LYS A 445 8.78 5.05 28.39
N GLY A 446 8.46 5.94 29.35
CA GLY A 446 9.45 6.52 30.28
C GLY A 446 9.26 8.02 30.63
N ARG A 447 9.82 8.46 31.77
CA ARG A 447 10.04 9.90 32.05
C ARG A 447 11.15 10.40 31.10
N ALA A 448 11.06 11.66 30.68
CA ALA A 448 12.10 12.26 29.85
C ALA A 448 13.27 12.55 30.78
N GLU A 449 14.37 11.82 30.64
CA GLU A 449 15.62 12.19 31.29
C GLU A 449 16.24 13.35 30.51
N GLN A 450 16.71 14.35 31.25
CA GLN A 450 17.41 15.50 30.69
C GLN A 450 18.88 15.10 30.63
N PHE A 451 19.44 15.02 29.43
CA PHE A 451 20.87 14.82 29.26
C PHE A 451 21.49 16.19 28.96
N TYR A 452 22.47 16.55 29.79
CA TYR A 452 23.54 17.46 29.40
C TYR A 452 24.62 16.55 28.84
N THR A 453 24.93 16.65 27.55
CA THR A 453 26.16 16.08 26.99
C THR A 453 27.20 17.17 26.85
#